data_AF-A0A518EUN7-F1
#
_entry.id   AF-A0A518EUN7-F1
#
_cell.length_a   1.000
_cell.length_b   1.000
_cell.length_c   1.000
_cell.angle_alpha   90.00
_cell.angle_beta   90.00
_cell.angle_gamma   90.00
#
_symmetry.space_group_name_H-M   'P 1'
#
loop_
_entity.id
_entity.type
_entity.pdbx_description
1 polymer ?
#
loop_
_entity_poly.entity_id
_entity_poly.type
_entity_poly.pdbx_seq_one_letter_code
_entity_poly.pdbx_strand_id
1 'polypeptide(L)'
;MGAQEEAGRHRVTYGPASDAGPYSPGWSPEEDLALRSLAKYEAHTGRPLPPLHIDIRSEIPVGRGLGSSGAAIAAALLLAAAADEAAGETPLARRALISLALELEGHPDNGTASLMGGCTAAVPTPGDPAGDMAIVEVPIHDSLGLAVAWPRTPLFTHEARAVLPCEVPLADAIENPRRLALLLEGLGTGDPRLLRLGVVDRIHERFRRALVPGVDEAIAGAIEAGAYAACLSGAGSGVVAIGEAGSMDAAAAAMARSLDGGFGRAVDVVRVRPRVRQV
;
A
#
# COMPACT_ATOMS: atom_id res chain seq x y z
N MET A 1 23.71 -5.02 7.95
CA MET A 1 22.45 -4.27 7.85
C MET A 1 22.25 -4.00 6.37
N GLY A 2 21.16 -4.49 5.77
CA GLY A 2 20.96 -4.34 4.32
C GLY A 2 20.48 -2.94 3.96
N ALA A 3 20.73 -2.48 2.73
CA ALA A 3 20.29 -1.16 2.22
C ALA A 3 18.77 -0.89 2.41
N GLN A 4 17.95 -1.93 2.58
CA GLN A 4 16.51 -1.81 2.85
C GLN A 4 16.14 -1.63 4.33
N GLU A 5 16.97 -2.09 5.26
CA GLU A 5 16.81 -1.74 6.69
C GLU A 5 17.17 -0.26 6.92
N GLU A 6 18.15 0.25 6.16
CA GLU A 6 18.51 1.67 6.12
C GLU A 6 17.38 2.52 5.51
N ALA A 7 16.71 2.02 4.46
CA ALA A 7 15.55 2.68 3.86
C ALA A 7 14.38 2.90 4.85
N GLY A 8 14.11 1.92 5.71
CA GLY A 8 13.05 2.02 6.71
C GLY A 8 13.42 2.86 7.94
N ARG A 9 14.70 3.21 8.14
CA ARG A 9 15.19 3.95 9.30
C ARG A 9 16.29 4.93 8.92
N HIS A 10 15.92 6.19 8.72
CA HIS A 10 16.86 7.23 8.32
C HIS A 10 16.41 8.61 8.83
N ARG A 11 17.29 9.60 8.68
CA ARG A 11 17.04 10.99 9.08
C ARG A 11 17.21 11.91 7.89
N VAL A 12 16.28 12.84 7.74
CA VAL A 12 16.33 13.87 6.71
C VAL A 12 16.10 15.24 7.31
N THR A 13 16.62 16.27 6.63
CA THR A 13 16.32 17.66 6.94
C THR A 13 15.64 18.28 5.72
N TYR A 14 14.53 18.97 5.95
CA TYR A 14 13.80 19.72 4.93
C TYR A 14 13.88 21.22 5.27
N GLY A 15 14.26 22.06 4.32
CA GLY A 15 14.43 23.50 4.53
C GLY A 15 15.42 24.12 3.55
N PRO A 16 15.76 25.42 3.71
CA PRO A 16 16.74 26.11 2.88
C PRO A 16 18.09 25.37 2.90
N ALA A 17 18.83 25.42 1.78
CA ALA A 17 20.10 24.69 1.61
C ALA A 17 21.16 24.99 2.70
N SER A 18 21.04 26.10 3.43
CA SER A 18 21.91 26.45 4.57
C SER A 18 21.72 25.57 5.81
N ASP A 19 20.56 24.91 5.94
CA ASP A 19 20.19 24.12 7.11
C ASP A 19 20.22 22.60 6.83
N ALA A 20 20.61 22.19 5.62
CA ALA A 20 20.71 20.80 5.22
C ALA A 20 21.83 20.08 6.01
N GLY A 21 21.47 19.43 7.11
CA GLY A 21 22.33 18.46 7.78
C GLY A 21 22.69 17.29 6.86
N PRO A 22 23.69 16.46 7.21
CA PRO A 22 24.12 15.35 6.37
C PRO A 22 22.94 14.39 6.09
N TYR A 23 22.55 14.28 4.82
CA TYR A 23 21.56 13.31 4.35
C TYR A 23 22.01 11.89 4.71
N SER A 24 21.14 11.13 5.37
CA SER A 24 21.33 9.70 5.60
C SER A 24 20.21 8.97 4.87
N PRO A 25 20.43 7.94 4.03
CA PRO A 25 21.67 7.23 3.69
C PRO A 25 22.06 7.45 2.21
N GLY A 26 22.98 8.37 1.88
CA GLY A 26 23.58 8.45 0.53
C GLY A 26 22.63 8.70 -0.66
N TRP A 27 21.32 8.88 -0.42
CA TRP A 27 20.31 9.22 -1.40
C TRP A 27 20.31 10.72 -1.64
N SER A 28 20.05 11.09 -2.89
CA SER A 28 19.72 12.47 -3.21
C SER A 28 18.35 12.83 -2.61
N PRO A 29 18.09 14.12 -2.33
CA PRO A 29 16.78 14.58 -1.91
C PRO A 29 15.64 14.21 -2.87
N GLU A 30 15.98 13.99 -4.14
CA GLU A 30 15.07 13.58 -5.21
C GLU A 30 14.71 12.08 -5.15
N GLU A 31 15.47 11.28 -4.42
CA GLU A 31 15.18 9.85 -4.23
C GLU A 31 14.31 9.61 -2.97
N ASP A 32 14.28 10.58 -2.06
CA ASP A 32 13.52 10.47 -0.80
C ASP A 32 12.05 10.89 -0.98
N LEU A 33 11.14 9.94 -0.79
CA LEU A 33 9.70 10.17 -0.93
C LEU A 33 9.14 11.16 0.11
N ALA A 34 9.71 11.23 1.31
CA ALA A 34 9.26 12.19 2.31
C ALA A 34 9.63 13.60 1.89
N LEU A 35 10.88 13.84 1.49
CA LEU A 35 11.33 15.15 1.01
C LEU A 35 10.58 15.60 -0.25
N ARG A 36 10.38 14.69 -1.21
CA ARG A 36 9.56 14.96 -2.40
C ARG A 36 8.12 15.33 -2.06
N SER A 37 7.53 14.65 -1.08
CA SER A 37 6.15 14.92 -0.66
C SER A 37 6.01 16.28 0.01
N LEU A 38 6.96 16.66 0.87
CA LEU A 38 7.01 17.98 1.49
C LEU A 38 7.16 19.08 0.44
N ALA A 39 8.10 18.91 -0.50
CA ALA A 39 8.29 19.84 -1.62
C ALA A 39 7.04 19.97 -2.49
N LYS A 40 6.34 18.86 -2.74
CA LYS A 40 5.09 18.84 -3.50
C LYS A 40 3.97 19.59 -2.80
N TYR A 41 3.85 19.43 -1.48
CA TYR A 41 2.88 20.15 -0.65
C TYR A 41 3.15 21.66 -0.63
N GLU A 42 4.40 22.06 -0.39
CA GLU A 42 4.84 23.47 -0.42
C GLU A 42 4.57 24.10 -1.79
N ALA A 43 4.93 23.42 -2.88
CA ALA A 43 4.68 23.89 -4.24
C ALA A 43 3.18 24.05 -4.54
N HIS A 44 2.33 23.17 -4.02
CA HIS A 44 0.88 23.24 -4.21
C HIS A 44 0.25 24.39 -3.42
N THR A 45 0.68 24.61 -2.17
CA THR A 45 0.12 25.64 -1.30
C THR A 45 0.71 27.04 -1.55
N GLY A 46 1.91 27.11 -2.14
CA GLY A 46 2.69 28.34 -2.27
C GLY A 46 3.20 28.89 -0.93
N ARG A 47 3.11 28.10 0.15
CA ARG A 47 3.51 28.47 1.50
C ARG A 47 4.75 27.68 1.90
N PRO A 48 5.86 28.35 2.28
CA PRO A 48 7.05 27.65 2.72
C PRO A 48 6.77 26.91 4.03
N LEU A 49 7.18 25.64 4.10
CA LEU A 49 7.17 24.92 5.37
C LEU A 49 8.33 25.40 6.26
N PRO A 50 8.19 25.38 7.60
CA PRO A 50 9.31 25.66 8.49
C PRO A 50 10.42 24.62 8.29
N PRO A 51 11.69 24.92 8.66
CA PRO A 51 12.74 23.90 8.66
C PRO A 51 12.37 22.70 9.55
N LEU A 52 12.49 21.49 9.01
CA LEU A 52 12.14 20.25 9.69
C LEU A 52 13.36 19.32 9.80
N HIS A 53 13.58 18.78 11.00
CA HIS A 53 14.43 17.60 11.20
C HIS A 53 13.53 16.39 11.43
N ILE A 54 13.63 15.39 10.55
CA ILE A 54 12.69 14.28 10.49
C ILE A 54 13.44 12.97 10.75
N ASP A 55 13.01 12.22 11.76
CA ASP A 55 13.48 10.85 12.04
C ASP A 55 12.41 9.87 11.54
N ILE A 56 12.71 9.17 10.44
CA ILE A 56 11.78 8.27 9.76
C ILE A 56 12.01 6.86 10.29
N ARG A 57 10.92 6.22 10.74
CA ARG A 57 10.92 4.82 11.21
C ARG A 57 9.69 4.10 10.66
N SER A 58 9.91 3.28 9.65
CA SER A 58 8.90 2.43 9.03
C SER A 58 9.08 0.99 9.47
N GLU A 59 8.00 0.36 9.92
CA GLU A 59 7.91 -1.09 10.10
C GLU A 59 7.40 -1.80 8.84
N ILE A 60 6.98 -1.02 7.83
CA ILE A 60 6.53 -1.55 6.54
C ILE A 60 7.77 -1.87 5.70
N PRO A 61 7.99 -3.14 5.34
CA PRO A 61 9.19 -3.52 4.61
C PRO A 61 9.12 -3.03 3.16
N VAL A 62 10.20 -2.41 2.71
CA VAL A 62 10.34 -1.83 1.38
C VAL A 62 10.41 -2.94 0.31
N GLY A 63 9.72 -2.73 -0.82
CA GLY A 63 9.77 -3.66 -1.97
C GLY A 63 9.07 -5.01 -1.75
N ARG A 64 8.07 -5.06 -0.84
CA ARG A 64 7.32 -6.29 -0.50
C ARG A 64 5.86 -6.29 -0.92
N GLY A 65 5.40 -5.27 -1.64
CA GLY A 65 3.99 -5.16 -2.04
C GLY A 65 3.05 -4.78 -0.89
N LEU A 66 3.57 -4.20 0.19
CA LEU A 66 2.81 -3.77 1.38
C LEU A 66 2.57 -2.24 1.42
N GLY A 67 2.70 -1.54 0.30
CA GLY A 67 2.38 -0.11 0.22
C GLY A 67 3.37 0.82 0.94
N SER A 68 4.63 0.43 1.12
CA SER A 68 5.64 1.26 1.82
C SER A 68 5.83 2.65 1.21
N SER A 69 5.74 2.79 -0.12
CA SER A 69 5.79 4.09 -0.81
C SER A 69 4.61 4.96 -0.43
N GLY A 70 3.39 4.44 -0.60
CA GLY A 70 2.16 5.15 -0.29
C GLY A 70 2.07 5.57 1.16
N ALA A 71 2.55 4.73 2.08
CA ALA A 71 2.65 5.06 3.49
C ALA A 71 3.64 6.19 3.77
N ALA A 72 4.82 6.19 3.14
CA ALA A 72 5.81 7.26 3.29
C ALA A 72 5.29 8.60 2.75
N ILE A 73 4.66 8.59 1.58
CA ILE A 73 4.03 9.77 0.97
C ILE A 73 2.91 10.30 1.87
N ALA A 74 2.00 9.43 2.31
CA ALA A 74 0.91 9.80 3.20
C ALA A 74 1.44 10.42 4.50
N ALA A 75 2.43 9.80 5.14
CA ALA A 75 3.02 10.30 6.37
C ALA A 75 3.64 11.70 6.20
N ALA A 76 4.38 11.93 5.11
CA ALA A 76 4.99 13.21 4.83
C ALA A 76 3.98 14.31 4.48
N LEU A 77 2.93 14.00 3.72
CA LEU A 77 1.85 14.93 3.42
C LEU A 77 1.04 15.31 4.68
N LEU A 78 0.82 14.35 5.58
CA LEU A 78 0.19 14.60 6.87
C LEU A 78 1.08 15.43 7.79
N LEU A 79 2.41 15.20 7.78
CA LEU A 79 3.37 16.03 8.49
C LEU A 79 3.36 17.47 7.97
N ALA A 80 3.29 17.67 6.66
CA ALA A 80 3.18 19.00 6.05
C ALA A 80 1.91 19.73 6.49
N ALA A 81 0.77 19.05 6.46
CA ALA A 81 -0.50 19.58 6.95
C ALA A 81 -0.43 19.94 8.44
N ALA A 82 0.19 19.10 9.27
CA ALA A 82 0.40 19.39 10.69
C ALA A 82 1.31 20.61 10.91
N ALA A 83 2.33 20.78 10.07
CA ALA A 83 3.22 21.94 10.13
C ALA A 83 2.51 23.24 9.75
N ASP A 84 1.64 23.22 8.73
CA ASP A 84 0.74 24.34 8.40
C ASP A 84 -0.13 24.71 9.60
N GLU A 85 -0.80 23.72 10.21
CA GLU A 85 -1.67 23.95 11.38
C GLU A 85 -0.88 24.55 12.56
N ALA A 86 0.32 24.03 12.83
CA ALA A 86 1.21 24.56 13.88
C ALA A 86 1.70 25.99 13.59
N ALA A 87 1.80 26.38 12.32
CA ALA A 87 2.13 27.74 11.90
C ALA A 87 0.92 28.70 11.92
N GLY A 88 -0.27 28.20 12.26
CA GLY A 88 -1.52 28.98 12.25
C GLY A 88 -2.18 29.07 10.87
N GLU A 89 -1.72 28.27 9.91
CA GLU A 89 -2.30 28.17 8.58
C GLU A 89 -3.42 27.13 8.52
N THR A 90 -4.28 27.23 7.51
CA THR A 90 -5.30 26.19 7.27
C THR A 90 -4.68 25.04 6.48
N PRO A 91 -4.62 23.81 7.04
CA PRO A 91 -4.07 22.66 6.35
C PRO A 91 -4.93 22.24 5.16
N LEU A 92 -4.31 21.59 4.17
CA LEU A 92 -5.05 20.99 3.06
C LEU A 92 -6.05 19.94 3.56
N ALA A 93 -7.26 19.95 2.99
CA ALA A 93 -8.24 18.92 3.24
C ALA A 93 -7.73 17.54 2.78
N ARG A 94 -8.20 16.47 3.43
CA ARG A 94 -7.77 15.09 3.13
C ARG A 94 -7.85 14.72 1.65
N ARG A 95 -8.88 15.20 0.93
CA ARG A 95 -9.02 14.96 -0.51
C ARG A 95 -7.86 15.56 -1.32
N ALA A 96 -7.43 16.79 -1.01
CA ALA A 96 -6.29 17.41 -1.69
C ALA A 96 -4.98 16.66 -1.40
N LEU A 97 -4.79 16.16 -0.17
CA LEU A 97 -3.64 15.28 0.14
C LEU A 97 -3.65 14.00 -0.73
N ILE A 98 -4.83 13.42 -0.97
CA ILE A 98 -4.94 12.23 -1.82
C ILE A 98 -4.60 12.56 -3.28
N SER A 99 -5.05 13.70 -3.80
CA SER A 99 -4.67 14.17 -5.13
C SER A 99 -3.15 14.35 -5.25
N LEU A 100 -2.50 14.96 -4.26
CA LEU A 100 -1.03 15.07 -4.24
C LEU A 100 -0.34 13.70 -4.18
N ALA A 101 -0.87 12.76 -3.41
CA ALA A 101 -0.32 11.41 -3.34
C ALA A 101 -0.44 10.66 -4.69
N LEU A 102 -1.56 10.81 -5.39
CA LEU A 102 -1.74 10.28 -6.75
C LEU A 102 -0.69 10.82 -7.71
N GLU A 103 -0.43 12.14 -7.68
CA GLU A 103 0.57 12.75 -8.55
C GLU A 103 1.99 12.23 -8.26
N LEU A 104 2.28 11.85 -7.02
CA LEU A 104 3.58 11.32 -6.60
C LEU A 104 3.76 9.82 -6.93
N GLU A 105 2.72 9.00 -6.76
CA GLU A 105 2.78 7.55 -7.03
C GLU A 105 2.44 7.17 -8.48
N GLY A 106 1.60 7.96 -9.14
CA GLY A 106 1.03 7.67 -10.46
C GLY A 106 -0.14 6.68 -10.44
N HIS A 107 -0.62 6.25 -9.27
CA HIS A 107 -1.79 5.39 -9.11
C HIS A 107 -2.52 5.67 -7.79
N PRO A 108 -3.82 5.36 -7.69
CA PRO A 108 -4.65 5.81 -6.58
C PRO A 108 -4.82 4.78 -5.45
N ASP A 109 -4.12 3.64 -5.47
CA ASP A 109 -4.39 2.53 -4.55
C ASP A 109 -3.80 2.74 -3.14
N ASN A 110 -2.47 2.74 -3.00
CA ASN A 110 -1.76 2.69 -1.73
C ASN A 110 -1.77 4.03 -1.02
N GLY A 111 -1.49 5.13 -1.73
CA GLY A 111 -1.58 6.48 -1.18
C GLY A 111 -2.97 6.81 -0.63
N THR A 112 -4.04 6.47 -1.36
CA THR A 112 -5.42 6.67 -0.90
C THR A 112 -5.72 5.82 0.32
N ALA A 113 -5.42 4.52 0.30
CA ALA A 113 -5.66 3.64 1.44
C ALA A 113 -4.87 4.10 2.68
N SER A 114 -3.63 4.57 2.50
CA SER A 114 -2.79 5.07 3.60
C SER A 114 -3.33 6.37 4.21
N LEU A 115 -3.97 7.22 3.40
CA LEU A 115 -4.57 8.48 3.86
C LEU A 115 -5.98 8.30 4.41
N MET A 116 -6.79 7.39 3.89
CA MET A 116 -8.17 7.19 4.31
C MET A 116 -8.31 6.17 5.44
N GLY A 117 -7.42 5.18 5.48
CA GLY A 117 -7.63 3.94 6.22
C GLY A 117 -8.70 3.06 5.57
N GLY A 118 -8.97 1.91 6.19
CA GLY A 118 -9.96 0.95 5.70
C GLY A 118 -9.57 0.27 4.38
N CYS A 119 -10.58 -0.12 3.61
CA CYS A 119 -10.44 -0.60 2.24
C CYS A 119 -11.06 0.42 1.30
N THR A 120 -10.34 0.78 0.24
CA THR A 120 -10.76 1.84 -0.68
C THR A 120 -10.73 1.35 -2.11
N ALA A 121 -11.73 1.72 -2.90
CA ALA A 121 -11.65 1.72 -4.35
C ALA A 121 -11.59 3.16 -4.84
N ALA A 122 -10.67 3.45 -5.75
CA ALA A 122 -10.39 4.81 -6.18
C ALA A 122 -10.11 4.85 -7.70
N VAL A 123 -10.65 5.87 -8.37
CA VAL A 123 -10.52 6.09 -9.82
C VAL A 123 -10.24 7.57 -10.07
N PRO A 124 -9.18 7.91 -10.83
CA PRO A 124 -8.96 9.27 -11.32
C PRO A 124 -10.06 9.74 -12.26
N THR A 125 -10.58 10.94 -12.01
CA THR A 125 -11.66 11.60 -12.76
C THR A 125 -11.21 12.98 -13.23
N PRO A 126 -10.14 13.09 -14.04
CA PRO A 126 -9.61 14.38 -14.48
C PRO A 126 -10.68 15.17 -15.26
N GLY A 127 -10.92 16.41 -14.85
CA GLY A 127 -11.92 17.30 -15.46
C GLY A 127 -13.35 17.12 -14.95
N ASP A 128 -13.61 16.21 -14.00
CA ASP A 128 -14.91 16.09 -13.35
C ASP A 128 -15.14 17.27 -12.38
N PRO A 129 -16.28 18.00 -12.49
CA PRO A 129 -16.62 19.08 -11.56
C PRO A 129 -16.70 18.66 -10.08
N ALA A 130 -16.92 17.38 -9.79
CA ALA A 130 -16.99 16.83 -8.43
C ALA A 130 -15.59 16.55 -7.81
N GLY A 131 -14.53 16.66 -8.60
CA GLY A 131 -13.14 16.47 -8.19
C GLY A 131 -12.36 15.56 -9.16
N ASP A 132 -11.03 15.60 -9.07
CA ASP A 132 -10.10 14.82 -9.89
C ASP A 132 -10.01 13.33 -9.50
N MET A 133 -10.76 12.92 -8.47
CA MET A 133 -10.77 11.57 -7.93
C MET A 133 -12.17 11.17 -7.41
N ALA A 134 -12.63 9.99 -7.81
CA ALA A 134 -13.73 9.27 -7.17
C ALA A 134 -13.16 8.22 -6.21
N ILE A 135 -13.61 8.23 -4.95
CA ILE A 135 -13.13 7.33 -3.90
C ILE A 135 -14.34 6.79 -3.16
N VAL A 136 -14.38 5.46 -2.97
CA VAL A 136 -15.39 4.78 -2.17
C VAL A 136 -14.72 3.94 -1.09
N GLU A 137 -15.26 4.00 0.11
CA GLU A 137 -14.91 3.07 1.19
C GLU A 137 -15.65 1.76 0.95
N VAL A 138 -14.89 0.66 0.90
CA VAL A 138 -15.42 -0.68 0.74
C VAL A 138 -15.60 -1.27 2.13
N PRO A 139 -16.83 -1.67 2.53
CA PRO A 139 -17.05 -2.30 3.82
C PRO A 139 -16.30 -3.64 3.88
N ILE A 140 -15.68 -3.91 5.02
CA ILE A 140 -15.15 -5.23 5.36
C ILE A 140 -15.95 -5.77 6.54
N HIS A 141 -16.48 -6.97 6.39
CA HIS A 141 -17.25 -7.64 7.42
C HIS A 141 -16.38 -7.97 8.64
N ASP A 142 -16.88 -7.71 9.85
CA ASP A 142 -16.12 -7.83 11.11
C ASP A 142 -15.66 -9.27 11.45
N SER A 143 -16.16 -10.28 10.74
CA SER A 143 -15.67 -11.67 10.89
C SER A 143 -14.36 -11.92 10.15
N LEU A 144 -13.97 -11.04 9.23
CA LEU A 144 -12.80 -11.21 8.39
C LEU A 144 -11.55 -10.67 9.07
N GLY A 145 -10.45 -11.42 8.93
CA GLY A 145 -9.09 -10.97 9.20
C GLY A 145 -8.24 -11.05 7.94
N LEU A 146 -7.06 -10.41 8.02
CA LEU A 146 -6.05 -10.43 6.98
C LEU A 146 -4.75 -11.01 7.52
N ALA A 147 -4.04 -11.78 6.70
CA ALA A 147 -2.70 -12.24 7.00
C ALA A 147 -1.77 -11.82 5.86
N VAL A 148 -0.54 -11.41 6.17
CA VAL A 148 0.44 -11.08 5.13
C VAL A 148 1.77 -11.78 5.39
N ALA A 149 2.39 -12.30 4.35
CA ALA A 149 3.73 -12.86 4.43
C ALA A 149 4.55 -12.40 3.22
N TRP A 150 5.86 -12.32 3.38
CA TRP A 150 6.73 -11.84 2.30
C TRP A 150 8.10 -12.53 2.37
N PRO A 151 8.75 -12.79 1.23
CA PRO A 151 10.08 -13.37 1.23
C PRO A 151 11.14 -12.35 1.64
N ARG A 152 12.39 -12.79 1.80
CA ARG A 152 13.60 -11.95 1.97
C ARG A 152 14.02 -11.21 0.72
N THR A 153 13.65 -11.71 -0.46
CA THR A 153 14.03 -11.12 -1.74
C THR A 153 13.04 -10.04 -2.17
N PRO A 154 13.47 -8.76 -2.27
CA PRO A 154 12.58 -7.70 -2.69
C PRO A 154 12.20 -7.85 -4.15
N LEU A 155 11.03 -7.34 -4.52
CA LEU A 155 10.63 -7.19 -5.91
C LEU A 155 10.26 -5.73 -6.13
N PHE A 156 10.98 -5.06 -7.03
CA PHE A 156 10.69 -3.65 -7.29
C PHE A 156 9.49 -3.52 -8.24
N THR A 157 8.68 -2.48 -8.02
CA THR A 157 7.43 -2.27 -8.79
C THR A 157 7.66 -2.17 -10.29
N HIS A 158 8.82 -1.64 -10.72
CA HIS A 158 9.16 -1.54 -12.14
C HIS A 158 9.39 -2.93 -12.77
N GLU A 159 10.06 -3.85 -12.07
CA GLU A 159 10.26 -5.24 -12.52
C GLU A 159 8.92 -5.97 -12.60
N ALA A 160 8.08 -5.82 -11.58
CA ALA A 160 6.75 -6.41 -11.54
C ALA A 160 5.77 -5.83 -12.58
N ARG A 161 6.02 -4.62 -13.10
CA ARG A 161 5.28 -4.04 -14.23
C ARG A 161 5.82 -4.51 -15.57
N ALA A 162 7.13 -4.73 -15.68
CA ALA A 162 7.78 -5.15 -16.92
C ALA A 162 7.35 -6.55 -17.41
N VAL A 163 6.90 -7.43 -16.51
CA VAL A 163 6.40 -8.77 -16.86
C VAL A 163 4.97 -8.78 -17.41
N LEU A 164 4.23 -7.66 -17.30
CA LEU A 164 2.84 -7.61 -17.74
C LEU A 164 2.77 -7.52 -19.27
N PRO A 165 1.85 -8.27 -19.91
CA PRO A 165 1.66 -8.15 -21.35
C PRO A 165 1.01 -6.80 -21.69
N CYS A 166 1.28 -6.29 -22.89
CA CYS A 166 0.60 -5.10 -23.41
C CYS A 166 -0.88 -5.37 -23.75
N GLU A 167 -1.25 -6.63 -24.01
CA GLU A 167 -2.59 -7.05 -24.41
C GLU A 167 -3.02 -8.27 -23.60
N VAL A 168 -4.32 -8.37 -23.31
CA VAL A 168 -4.94 -9.54 -22.70
C VAL A 168 -6.11 -10.02 -23.54
N PRO A 169 -6.44 -11.32 -23.53
CA PRO A 169 -7.65 -11.81 -24.20
C PRO A 169 -8.88 -11.06 -23.69
N LEU A 170 -9.80 -10.71 -24.60
CA LEU A 170 -11.06 -10.04 -24.23
C LEU A 170 -11.84 -10.83 -23.17
N ALA A 171 -11.78 -12.16 -23.21
CA ALA A 171 -12.41 -13.01 -22.20
C ALA A 171 -11.87 -12.77 -20.78
N ASP A 172 -10.55 -12.54 -20.63
CA ASP A 172 -9.94 -12.22 -19.34
C ASP A 172 -10.32 -10.80 -18.89
N ALA A 173 -10.32 -9.84 -19.82
CA ALA A 173 -10.72 -8.46 -19.56
C ALA A 173 -12.18 -8.35 -19.09
N ILE A 174 -13.09 -9.16 -19.64
CA ILE A 174 -14.50 -9.23 -19.25
C ILE A 174 -14.68 -9.94 -17.90
N GLU A 175 -13.87 -10.96 -17.61
CA GLU A 175 -14.02 -11.77 -16.42
C GLU A 175 -13.60 -11.01 -15.14
N ASN A 176 -12.52 -10.23 -15.21
CA ASN A 176 -12.00 -9.48 -14.07
C ASN A 176 -13.03 -8.58 -13.36
N PRO A 177 -13.79 -7.69 -14.04
CA PRO A 177 -14.79 -6.86 -13.37
C PRO A 177 -15.94 -7.68 -12.76
N ARG A 178 -16.29 -8.84 -13.33
CA ARG A 178 -17.29 -9.75 -12.72
C ARG A 178 -16.78 -10.32 -11.41
N ARG A 179 -15.51 -10.71 -11.36
CA ARG A 179 -14.85 -11.21 -10.14
C ARG A 179 -14.67 -10.13 -9.10
N LEU A 180 -14.29 -8.92 -9.52
CA LEU A 180 -14.22 -7.76 -8.63
C LEU A 180 -15.56 -7.51 -7.94
N ALA A 181 -16.69 -7.58 -8.65
CA ALA A 181 -18.01 -7.42 -8.04
C ALA A 181 -18.27 -8.47 -6.94
N LEU A 182 -17.88 -9.74 -7.15
CA LEU A 182 -17.98 -10.78 -6.13
C LEU A 182 -17.01 -10.56 -4.97
N LEU A 183 -15.80 -10.06 -5.24
CA LEU A 183 -14.82 -9.76 -4.20
C LEU A 183 -15.32 -8.65 -3.28
N LEU A 184 -15.84 -7.56 -3.83
CA LEU A 184 -16.39 -6.44 -3.06
C LEU A 184 -17.59 -6.88 -2.20
N GLU A 185 -18.51 -7.67 -2.77
CA GLU A 185 -19.63 -8.24 -2.02
C GLU A 185 -19.16 -9.22 -0.93
N GLY A 186 -18.19 -10.09 -1.24
CA GLY A 186 -17.61 -11.03 -0.29
C GLY A 186 -16.89 -10.34 0.87
N LEU A 187 -16.20 -9.22 0.61
CA LEU A 187 -15.60 -8.39 1.66
C LEU A 187 -16.68 -7.80 2.56
N GLY A 188 -17.75 -7.25 2.00
CA GLY A 188 -18.83 -6.62 2.77
C GLY A 188 -19.70 -7.60 3.56
N THR A 189 -19.88 -8.82 3.07
CA THR A 189 -20.75 -9.85 3.68
C THR A 189 -20.00 -10.89 4.49
N GLY A 190 -18.69 -11.02 4.31
CA GLY A 190 -17.91 -12.10 4.89
C GLY A 190 -18.13 -13.46 4.22
N ASP A 191 -18.82 -13.53 3.07
CA ASP A 191 -19.13 -14.79 2.39
C ASP A 191 -17.86 -15.46 1.83
N PRO A 192 -17.46 -16.65 2.34
CA PRO A 192 -16.24 -17.33 1.90
C PRO A 192 -16.26 -17.74 0.43
N ARG A 193 -17.44 -18.08 -0.11
CA ARG A 193 -17.59 -18.49 -1.51
C ARG A 193 -17.40 -17.29 -2.43
N LEU A 194 -17.97 -16.14 -2.09
CA LEU A 194 -17.80 -14.92 -2.88
C LEU A 194 -16.33 -14.47 -2.90
N LEU A 195 -15.65 -14.50 -1.75
CA LEU A 195 -14.21 -14.22 -1.65
C LEU A 195 -13.37 -15.16 -2.52
N ARG A 196 -13.62 -16.48 -2.46
CA ARG A 196 -12.93 -17.47 -3.30
C ARG A 196 -13.09 -17.22 -4.79
N LEU A 197 -14.30 -16.85 -5.22
CA LEU A 197 -14.59 -16.56 -6.62
C LEU A 197 -14.02 -15.20 -7.04
N GLY A 198 -14.04 -14.22 -6.15
CA GLY A 198 -13.67 -12.84 -6.44
C GLY A 198 -12.16 -12.60 -6.49
N VAL A 199 -11.37 -13.33 -5.70
CA VAL A 199 -9.92 -13.11 -5.58
C VAL A 199 -9.12 -13.47 -6.84
N VAL A 200 -9.72 -14.25 -7.75
CA VAL A 200 -9.03 -14.74 -8.95
C VAL A 200 -8.80 -13.60 -9.95
N ASP A 201 -7.55 -13.21 -10.14
CA ASP A 201 -7.16 -12.23 -11.16
C ASP A 201 -6.56 -12.91 -12.41
N ARG A 202 -6.97 -12.43 -13.59
CA ARG A 202 -6.46 -12.90 -14.88
C ARG A 202 -5.64 -11.86 -15.64
N ILE A 203 -5.53 -10.64 -15.13
CA ILE A 203 -4.88 -9.55 -15.85
C ILE A 203 -3.41 -9.40 -15.44
N HIS A 204 -3.07 -9.56 -14.17
CA HIS A 204 -1.73 -9.22 -13.65
C HIS A 204 -1.06 -10.32 -12.81
N GLU A 205 -1.80 -10.99 -11.93
CA GLU A 205 -1.27 -11.84 -10.88
C GLU A 205 -0.54 -13.05 -11.45
N ARG A 206 -1.14 -13.73 -12.44
CA ARG A 206 -0.53 -14.90 -13.10
C ARG A 206 0.87 -14.62 -13.67
N PHE A 207 1.11 -13.41 -14.17
CA PHE A 207 2.39 -13.01 -14.75
C PHE A 207 3.41 -12.67 -13.67
N ARG A 208 2.96 -12.06 -12.58
CA ARG A 208 3.82 -11.66 -11.45
C ARG A 208 4.21 -12.82 -10.55
N ARG A 209 3.35 -13.84 -10.40
CA ARG A 209 3.65 -15.03 -9.58
C ARG A 209 4.95 -15.72 -10.01
N ALA A 210 5.26 -15.72 -11.31
CA ALA A 210 6.51 -16.26 -11.84
C ALA A 210 7.78 -15.58 -11.28
N LEU A 211 7.66 -14.35 -10.75
CA LEU A 211 8.77 -13.60 -10.15
C LEU A 211 8.97 -13.90 -8.65
N VAL A 212 8.07 -14.66 -8.03
CA VAL A 212 8.05 -14.89 -6.59
C VAL A 212 8.16 -16.39 -6.30
N PRO A 213 9.37 -16.91 -6.06
CA PRO A 213 9.55 -18.32 -5.68
C PRO A 213 8.73 -18.70 -4.46
N GLY A 214 8.02 -19.84 -4.53
CA GLY A 214 7.21 -20.35 -3.42
C GLY A 214 5.84 -19.71 -3.25
N VAL A 215 5.43 -18.79 -4.15
CA VAL A 215 4.16 -18.06 -4.02
C VAL A 215 2.93 -18.97 -4.15
N ASP A 216 2.94 -19.93 -5.07
CA ASP A 216 1.80 -20.82 -5.27
C ASP A 216 1.65 -21.78 -4.09
N GLU A 217 2.76 -22.29 -3.55
CA GLU A 217 2.80 -23.07 -2.32
C GLU A 217 2.39 -22.25 -1.10
N ALA A 218 2.70 -20.96 -1.06
CA ALA A 218 2.27 -20.06 0.01
C ALA A 218 0.76 -19.84 -0.04
N ILE A 219 0.20 -19.57 -1.23
CA ILE A 219 -1.24 -19.40 -1.44
C ILE A 219 -1.98 -20.69 -1.08
N ALA A 220 -1.52 -21.84 -1.57
CA ALA A 220 -2.11 -23.13 -1.23
C ALA A 220 -2.05 -23.41 0.29
N GLY A 221 -0.89 -23.18 0.91
CA GLY A 221 -0.70 -23.35 2.35
C GLY A 221 -1.60 -22.44 3.19
N ALA A 222 -1.87 -21.21 2.74
CA ALA A 222 -2.82 -20.31 3.41
C ALA A 222 -4.24 -20.87 3.39
N ILE A 223 -4.69 -21.38 2.24
CA ILE A 223 -6.02 -21.98 2.08
C ILE A 223 -6.15 -23.25 2.92
N GLU A 224 -5.14 -24.11 2.93
CA GLU A 224 -5.09 -25.31 3.79
C GLU A 224 -5.12 -24.96 5.29
N ALA A 225 -4.52 -23.84 5.67
CA ALA A 225 -4.54 -23.31 7.02
C ALA A 225 -5.84 -22.58 7.40
N GLY A 226 -6.86 -22.57 6.53
CA GLY A 226 -8.19 -22.04 6.83
C GLY A 226 -8.47 -20.64 6.26
N ALA A 227 -7.61 -20.08 5.41
CA ALA A 227 -7.95 -18.87 4.67
C ALA A 227 -9.05 -19.16 3.63
N TYR A 228 -9.94 -18.19 3.42
CA TYR A 228 -10.95 -18.27 2.37
C TYR A 228 -10.34 -17.96 1.00
N ALA A 229 -9.44 -16.99 0.94
CA ALA A 229 -8.81 -16.53 -0.28
C ALA A 229 -7.37 -16.11 0.02
N ALA A 230 -6.47 -16.21 -0.97
CA ALA A 230 -5.13 -15.65 -0.90
C ALA A 230 -4.64 -15.26 -2.31
N CYS A 231 -3.86 -14.18 -2.38
CA CYS A 231 -3.30 -13.65 -3.62
C CYS A 231 -2.02 -12.84 -3.34
N LEU A 232 -1.32 -12.44 -4.40
CA LEU A 232 -0.23 -11.46 -4.27
C LEU A 232 -0.72 -10.15 -3.63
N SER A 233 0.07 -9.62 -2.69
CA SER A 233 -0.14 -8.28 -2.14
C SER A 233 0.44 -7.24 -3.10
N GLY A 234 -0.44 -6.47 -3.76
CA GLY A 234 -0.05 -5.44 -4.73
C GLY A 234 0.78 -5.99 -5.89
N ALA A 235 2.00 -5.46 -6.06
CA ALA A 235 2.94 -5.93 -7.09
C ALA A 235 3.75 -7.18 -6.66
N GLY A 236 3.60 -7.64 -5.41
CA GLY A 236 4.51 -8.59 -4.80
C GLY A 236 5.75 -7.92 -4.18
N SER A 237 6.67 -8.68 -3.56
CA SER A 237 6.68 -10.14 -3.46
C SER A 237 5.82 -10.74 -2.35
N GLY A 238 5.11 -9.93 -1.57
CA GLY A 238 4.23 -10.41 -0.49
C GLY A 238 2.97 -11.13 -1.00
N VAL A 239 2.39 -11.93 -0.11
CA VAL A 239 1.10 -12.62 -0.26
C VAL A 239 0.18 -12.12 0.84
N VAL A 240 -1.07 -11.84 0.49
CA VAL A 240 -2.15 -11.53 1.42
C VAL A 240 -3.18 -12.66 1.41
N ALA A 241 -3.62 -13.06 2.59
CA ALA A 241 -4.71 -14.01 2.78
C ALA A 241 -5.86 -13.36 3.54
N ILE A 242 -7.07 -13.78 3.22
CA ILE A 242 -8.33 -13.30 3.79
C ILE A 242 -9.11 -14.50 4.30
N GLY A 243 -9.62 -14.44 5.52
CA GLY A 243 -10.44 -15.51 6.09
C GLY A 243 -11.04 -15.10 7.42
N GLU A 244 -11.54 -16.07 8.18
CA GLU A 244 -11.91 -15.84 9.57
C GLU A 244 -10.70 -15.34 10.38
N ALA A 245 -10.89 -14.30 11.18
CA ALA A 245 -9.82 -13.67 11.95
C ALA A 245 -9.00 -14.68 12.78
N GLY A 246 -9.67 -15.68 13.40
CA GLY A 246 -9.02 -16.71 14.20
C GLY A 246 -8.08 -17.65 13.43
N SER A 247 -8.16 -17.70 12.11
CA SER A 247 -7.34 -18.56 11.25
C SER A 247 -6.12 -17.83 10.65
N MET A 248 -6.03 -16.50 10.80
CA MET A 248 -5.04 -15.69 10.10
C MET A 248 -3.61 -15.87 10.62
N ASP A 249 -3.42 -16.20 11.90
CA ASP A 249 -2.10 -16.58 12.43
C ASP A 249 -1.54 -17.83 11.77
N ALA A 250 -2.39 -18.86 11.64
CA ALA A 250 -2.02 -20.11 10.99
C ALA A 250 -1.73 -19.90 9.49
N ALA A 251 -2.56 -19.10 8.81
CA ALA A 251 -2.35 -18.74 7.42
C ALA A 251 -1.05 -17.95 7.20
N ALA A 252 -0.75 -16.95 8.04
CA ALA A 252 0.50 -16.19 7.98
C ALA A 252 1.73 -17.11 8.15
N ALA A 253 1.69 -18.01 9.14
CA ALA A 253 2.76 -18.97 9.37
C ALA A 253 2.91 -19.96 8.21
N ALA A 254 1.80 -20.40 7.59
CA ALA A 254 1.83 -21.29 6.43
C ALA A 254 2.46 -20.62 5.21
N MET A 255 2.05 -19.39 4.89
CA MET A 255 2.65 -18.63 3.80
C MET A 255 4.15 -18.39 4.03
N ALA A 256 4.54 -18.04 5.26
CA ALA A 256 5.94 -17.77 5.59
C ALA A 256 6.85 -18.98 5.35
N ARG A 257 6.38 -20.20 5.62
CA ARG A 257 7.18 -21.43 5.41
C ARG A 257 7.47 -21.69 3.94
N SER A 258 6.56 -21.32 3.05
CA SER A 258 6.68 -21.56 1.61
C SER A 258 7.47 -20.47 0.89
N LEU A 259 7.50 -19.25 1.44
CA LEU A 259 8.23 -18.13 0.88
C LEU A 259 9.71 -18.15 1.31
N ASP A 260 10.61 -17.86 0.36
CA ASP A 260 12.05 -17.77 0.63
C ASP A 260 12.35 -16.76 1.75
N GLY A 261 12.89 -17.23 2.87
CA GLY A 261 13.30 -16.39 3.99
C GLY A 261 12.37 -16.35 5.19
N GLY A 262 11.21 -17.04 5.16
CA GLY A 262 10.48 -17.39 6.39
C GLY A 262 9.78 -16.23 7.12
N PHE A 263 9.60 -15.06 6.48
CA PHE A 263 8.99 -13.92 7.12
C PHE A 263 7.47 -13.88 6.88
N GLY A 264 6.71 -13.96 7.97
CA GLY A 264 5.26 -13.78 7.96
C GLY A 264 4.81 -12.99 9.17
N ARG A 265 3.77 -12.17 9.00
CA ARG A 265 3.06 -11.52 10.09
C ARG A 265 1.56 -11.64 9.84
N ALA A 266 0.84 -12.19 10.81
CA ALA A 266 -0.59 -11.94 10.81
C ALA A 266 -0.78 -10.45 11.11
N VAL A 267 -1.54 -9.76 10.26
CA VAL A 267 -1.98 -8.41 10.56
C VAL A 267 -3.42 -8.57 11.01
N ASP A 268 -3.57 -8.87 12.29
CA ASP A 268 -4.91 -8.95 12.85
C ASP A 268 -5.62 -7.59 12.69
N VAL A 269 -6.95 -7.68 12.62
CA VAL A 269 -7.96 -6.65 12.83
C VAL A 269 -8.63 -6.04 11.58
N VAL A 270 -9.89 -6.44 11.37
CA VAL A 270 -11.01 -5.47 11.40
C VAL A 270 -11.90 -5.78 12.60
N ARG A 271 -11.64 -5.12 13.73
CA ARG A 271 -12.61 -4.85 14.79
C ARG A 271 -12.79 -3.37 15.04
N VAL A 272 -11.91 -2.51 14.52
CA VAL A 272 -12.17 -1.08 14.36
C VAL A 272 -11.27 -0.57 13.24
N ARG A 273 -11.87 0.10 12.25
CA ARG A 273 -11.25 0.93 11.18
C ARG A 273 -9.73 1.17 11.34
N PRO A 274 -8.87 0.85 10.35
CA PRO A 274 -7.52 1.41 10.30
C PRO A 274 -7.61 2.92 10.43
N ARG A 275 -7.03 3.50 11.49
CA ARG A 275 -7.06 4.95 11.73
C ARG A 275 -5.69 5.52 11.52
N VAL A 276 -5.59 6.54 10.67
CA VAL A 276 -4.50 7.51 10.75
C VAL A 276 -4.72 8.32 12.02
N ARG A 277 -3.89 8.11 13.04
CA ARG A 277 -3.84 8.98 14.22
C ARG A 277 -2.66 9.94 14.05
N GLN A 278 -2.95 11.22 13.96
CA GLN A 278 -1.97 12.27 14.23
C GLN A 278 -1.79 12.26 15.74
N VAL A 279 -0.58 11.94 16.22
CA VAL A 279 -0.22 11.93 17.64
C VAL A 279 0.46 13.23 17.98
#